data_AF-A0A238ZYJ7-F1
#
_entry.id   AF-A0A238ZYJ7-F1
#
_cell.length_a   1.000
_cell.length_b   1.000
_cell.length_c   1.000
_cell.angle_alpha   90.00
_cell.angle_beta   90.00
_cell.angle_gamma   90.00
#
_symmetry.space_group_name_H-M   'P 1'
#
loop_
_entity.id
_entity.type
_entity.pdbx_description
1 polymer ?
#
loop_
_entity_poly.entity_id
_entity_poly.type
_entity_poly.pdbx_seq_one_letter_code
_entity_poly.pdbx_strand_id
1 'polypeptide(L)'
;MTMTNESLSRLLDRANGAEGPEIIIQRPLTKSVSWARVWLAMPRPDESDSMQHGNKAYLIRNGQQYVGIVLDHGFADLHVFVPPPHRGQHYLSNALRDVILPHLLQDRQEQRITISRNFGQETFQAAERAALAAGFMLLELEEDEENVATLQFTTRQVLSEIKGENTRPTQQRLTQIRQQLAYHASCLHMLSAEVELLLGDKVLPEDIRDLASEVHYLRERIESAAWDLGPPLE
;
A
#
# COMPACT_ATOMS: atom_id res chain seq x y z
N MET A 1 14.29 1.99 -0.60
CA MET A 1 14.11 3.45 -0.48
C MET A 1 13.07 3.72 0.60
N THR A 2 13.39 4.52 1.61
CA THR A 2 12.44 4.93 2.65
C THR A 2 11.52 6.01 2.09
N MET A 3 10.21 5.86 2.29
CA MET A 3 9.22 6.86 1.85
C MET A 3 9.36 8.13 2.68
N THR A 4 9.52 9.29 2.04
CA THR A 4 9.60 10.59 2.70
C THR A 4 8.23 11.26 2.76
N ASN A 5 8.06 12.30 3.60
CA ASN A 5 6.85 13.13 3.61
C ASN A 5 6.53 13.74 2.24
N GLU A 6 7.55 14.09 1.45
CA GLU A 6 7.38 14.58 0.09
C GLU A 6 6.80 13.51 -0.84
N SER A 7 7.28 12.27 -0.70
CA SER A 7 6.77 11.13 -1.46
C SER A 7 5.33 10.79 -1.06
N LEU A 8 5.00 10.91 0.22
CA LEU A 8 3.63 10.77 0.74
C LEU A 8 2.71 11.88 0.24
N SER A 9 3.19 13.12 0.15
CA SER A 9 2.43 14.22 -0.44
C SER A 9 2.09 13.93 -1.90
N ARG A 10 3.08 13.51 -2.70
CA ARG A 10 2.85 13.16 -4.12
C ARG A 10 1.85 12.01 -4.29
N LEU A 11 1.93 10.98 -3.43
CA LEU A 11 0.93 9.91 -3.41
C LEU A 11 -0.47 10.44 -3.09
N LEU A 12 -0.60 11.37 -2.15
CA LEU A 12 -1.89 11.94 -1.80
C LEU A 12 -2.43 12.84 -2.94
N ASP A 13 -1.58 13.63 -3.57
CA ASP A 13 -1.93 14.44 -4.74
C ASP A 13 -2.38 13.56 -5.91
N ARG A 14 -1.65 12.47 -6.16
CA ARG A 14 -2.02 11.45 -7.15
C ARG A 14 -3.37 10.81 -6.85
N ALA A 15 -3.64 10.48 -5.59
CA ALA A 15 -4.94 9.95 -5.16
C ALA A 15 -6.09 10.96 -5.39
N ASN A 16 -5.78 12.26 -5.35
CA ASN A 16 -6.70 13.36 -5.66
C ASN A 16 -6.77 13.72 -7.15
N GLY A 17 -6.16 12.93 -8.04
CA GLY A 17 -6.28 13.09 -9.49
C GLY A 17 -5.15 13.89 -10.14
N ALA A 18 -4.11 14.31 -9.40
CA ALA A 18 -2.92 14.89 -10.02
C ALA A 18 -2.22 13.86 -10.92
N GLU A 19 -1.53 14.34 -11.95
CA GLU A 19 -0.67 13.50 -12.78
C GLU A 19 0.65 13.17 -12.06
N GLY A 20 1.17 11.97 -12.29
CA GLY A 20 2.41 11.54 -11.67
C GLY A 20 2.77 10.09 -11.99
N PRO A 21 4.05 9.71 -11.82
CA PRO A 21 4.51 8.33 -11.99
C PRO A 21 4.00 7.38 -10.90
N GLU A 22 3.46 7.92 -9.81
CA GLU A 22 2.97 7.14 -8.69
C GLU A 22 1.75 6.29 -9.08
N ILE A 23 1.72 5.07 -8.56
CA ILE A 23 0.69 4.08 -8.83
C ILE A 23 -0.03 3.77 -7.53
N ILE A 24 -1.37 3.85 -7.57
CA ILE A 24 -2.23 3.61 -6.41
C ILE A 24 -3.31 2.64 -6.83
N ILE A 25 -3.29 1.44 -6.23
CA ILE A 25 -4.35 0.45 -6.36
C ILE A 25 -5.09 0.42 -5.03
N GLN A 26 -6.33 0.89 -5.02
CA GLN A 26 -7.11 1.12 -3.80
C GLN A 26 -8.33 0.20 -3.72
N ARG A 27 -8.73 -0.09 -2.48
CA ARG A 27 -9.92 -0.80 -2.08
C ARG A 27 -10.58 -0.04 -0.92
N PRO A 28 -11.81 0.48 -1.07
CA PRO A 28 -12.50 1.15 0.03
C PRO A 28 -12.71 0.21 1.22
N LEU A 29 -12.37 0.66 2.43
CA LEU A 29 -12.74 -0.02 3.67
C LEU A 29 -14.03 0.58 4.24
N THR A 30 -14.13 1.91 4.17
CA THR A 30 -15.31 2.70 4.55
C THR A 30 -15.42 3.92 3.62
N LYS A 31 -16.43 4.76 3.84
CA LYS A 31 -16.55 6.06 3.14
C LYS A 31 -15.38 7.02 3.41
N SER A 32 -14.67 6.85 4.53
CA SER A 32 -13.61 7.73 5.00
C SER A 32 -12.20 7.14 4.89
N VAL A 33 -12.06 5.83 4.62
CA VAL A 33 -10.75 5.16 4.54
C VAL A 33 -10.73 4.17 3.39
N SER A 34 -9.69 4.24 2.56
CA SER A 34 -9.37 3.22 1.57
C SER A 34 -8.04 2.56 1.91
N TRP A 35 -7.98 1.24 1.78
CA TRP A 35 -6.72 0.49 1.84
C TRP A 35 -6.11 0.41 0.45
N ALA A 36 -4.80 0.52 0.34
CA ALA A 36 -4.13 0.63 -0.95
C ALA A 36 -2.78 -0.08 -0.99
N ARG A 37 -2.37 -0.43 -2.21
CA ARG A 37 -1.00 -0.75 -2.58
C ARG A 37 -0.43 0.39 -3.40
N VAL A 38 0.75 0.90 -3.01
CA VAL A 38 1.35 2.08 -3.62
C VAL A 38 2.80 1.85 -4.08
N TRP A 39 3.12 2.43 -5.23
CA TRP A 39 4.47 2.50 -5.81
C TRP A 39 4.79 3.94 -6.21
N LEU A 40 6.06 4.34 -6.11
CA LEU A 40 6.51 5.66 -6.56
C LEU A 40 6.71 5.73 -8.08
N ALA A 41 6.94 4.59 -8.70
CA ALA A 41 7.09 4.44 -10.14
C ALA A 41 6.77 3.00 -10.55
N MET A 42 6.57 2.79 -11.85
CA MET A 42 6.55 1.44 -12.43
C MET A 42 7.91 0.75 -12.23
N PRO A 43 7.92 -0.55 -11.89
CA PRO A 43 9.15 -1.35 -11.90
C PRO A 43 9.83 -1.30 -13.27
N ARG A 44 11.16 -1.23 -13.29
CA ARG A 44 11.96 -1.21 -14.52
C ARG A 44 12.92 -2.41 -14.59
N PRO A 45 13.21 -2.93 -15.80
CA PRO A 45 14.10 -4.08 -15.96
C PRO A 45 15.55 -3.83 -15.49
N ASP A 46 16.00 -2.57 -15.51
CA ASP A 46 17.35 -2.14 -15.13
C ASP A 46 17.52 -1.88 -13.61
N GLU A 47 16.44 -1.95 -12.83
CA GLU A 47 16.48 -1.82 -11.38
C GLU A 47 16.75 -3.19 -10.75
N SER A 48 18.03 -3.50 -10.56
CA SER A 48 18.45 -4.77 -9.97
C SER A 48 18.16 -4.82 -8.47
N ASP A 49 17.44 -5.88 -8.08
CA ASP A 49 17.66 -6.63 -6.83
C ASP A 49 16.72 -6.43 -5.64
N SER A 50 15.48 -5.98 -5.85
CA SER A 50 14.41 -6.32 -4.91
C SER A 50 13.09 -6.49 -5.63
N MET A 51 12.38 -7.59 -5.36
CA MET A 51 10.97 -7.67 -5.71
C MET A 51 10.26 -6.47 -5.06
N GLN A 52 9.96 -5.45 -5.87
CA GLN A 52 9.32 -4.23 -5.39
C GLN A 52 7.85 -4.53 -5.08
N HIS A 53 7.60 -5.07 -3.89
CA HIS A 53 6.26 -5.20 -3.36
C HIS A 53 5.71 -3.81 -3.09
N GLY A 54 4.51 -3.51 -3.61
CA GLY A 54 3.84 -2.25 -3.34
C GLY A 54 3.64 -2.05 -1.85
N ASN A 55 3.95 -0.85 -1.36
CA ASN A 55 3.82 -0.51 0.05
C ASN A 55 2.34 -0.55 0.43
N LYS A 56 2.03 -1.10 1.61
CA LYS A 56 0.67 -1.05 2.16
C LYS A 56 0.40 0.35 2.66
N ALA A 57 -0.72 0.94 2.27
CA ALA A 57 -1.11 2.27 2.70
C ALA A 57 -2.61 2.34 3.01
N TYR A 58 -2.99 3.31 3.84
CA TYR A 58 -4.36 3.72 4.05
C TYR A 58 -4.50 5.18 3.62
N LEU A 59 -5.47 5.45 2.76
CA LEU A 59 -5.81 6.79 2.30
C LEU A 59 -7.04 7.27 3.09
N ILE A 60 -6.90 8.41 3.76
CA ILE A 60 -7.94 9.02 4.59
C ILE A 60 -8.67 10.05 3.74
N ARG A 61 -9.99 9.96 3.68
CA ARG A 61 -10.86 10.76 2.83
C ARG A 61 -11.80 11.61 3.66
N ASN A 62 -11.99 12.86 3.23
CA ASN A 62 -13.05 13.75 3.68
C ASN A 62 -13.86 14.22 2.46
N GLY A 63 -15.12 13.77 2.34
CA GLY A 63 -15.94 14.03 1.17
C GLY A 63 -15.32 13.42 -0.10
N GLN A 64 -14.97 14.25 -1.08
CA GLN A 64 -14.34 13.81 -2.32
C GLN A 64 -12.81 13.83 -2.30
N GLN A 65 -12.20 14.39 -1.26
CA GLN A 65 -10.76 14.64 -1.20
C GLN A 65 -10.07 13.69 -0.22
N TYR A 66 -8.91 13.15 -0.62
CA TYR A 66 -7.98 12.50 0.27
C TYR A 66 -7.15 13.53 1.04
N VAL A 67 -7.21 13.46 2.36
CA VAL A 67 -6.68 14.46 3.30
C VAL A 67 -5.56 13.90 4.17
N GLY A 68 -5.23 12.62 4.06
CA GLY A 68 -4.13 12.01 4.78
C GLY A 68 -3.78 10.62 4.26
N ILE A 69 -2.61 10.15 4.63
CA ILE A 69 -2.10 8.83 4.27
C ILE A 69 -1.36 8.21 5.46
N VAL A 70 -1.51 6.90 5.63
CA VAL A 70 -0.80 6.08 6.62
C VAL A 70 -0.14 4.93 5.90
N LEU A 71 1.20 4.89 5.84
CA LEU A 71 1.96 3.74 5.36
C LEU A 71 2.11 2.71 6.49
N ASP A 72 1.89 1.45 6.15
CA ASP A 72 2.09 0.31 7.04
C ASP A 72 3.44 -0.36 6.73
N HIS A 73 4.42 -0.13 7.60
CA HIS A 73 5.74 -0.77 7.56
C HIS A 73 5.75 -2.09 8.35
N GLY A 74 4.58 -2.69 8.57
CA GLY A 74 4.40 -3.91 9.34
C GLY A 74 4.26 -3.64 10.83
N PHE A 75 4.65 -4.62 11.64
CA PHE A 75 4.44 -4.60 13.09
C PHE A 75 5.23 -3.50 13.81
N ALA A 76 6.30 -3.01 13.18
CA ALA A 76 7.24 -2.10 13.81
C ALA A 76 6.77 -0.64 13.78
N ASP A 77 6.14 -0.20 12.69
CA ASP A 77 5.86 1.24 12.55
C ASP A 77 4.76 1.59 11.56
N LEU A 78 4.18 2.77 11.75
CA LEU A 78 3.26 3.44 10.84
C LEU A 78 3.81 4.82 10.48
N HIS A 79 4.03 5.08 9.20
CA HIS A 79 4.41 6.41 8.75
C HIS A 79 3.17 7.19 8.32
N VAL A 80 2.82 8.22 9.08
CA VAL A 80 1.64 9.05 8.86
C VAL A 80 1.98 10.38 8.20
N PHE A 81 1.13 10.85 7.30
CA PHE A 81 1.21 12.19 6.74
C PHE A 81 -0.18 12.81 6.56
N VAL A 82 -0.31 14.05 7.03
CA VAL A 82 -1.49 14.91 6.85
C VAL A 82 -0.99 16.28 6.39
N PRO A 83 -1.44 16.79 5.23
CA PRO A 83 -1.07 18.12 4.75
C PRO A 83 -1.45 19.21 5.76
N PRO A 84 -0.67 20.30 5.89
CA PRO A 84 -0.93 21.36 6.86
C PRO A 84 -2.38 21.88 6.91
N PRO A 85 -3.09 22.10 5.77
CA PRO A 85 -4.47 22.58 5.78
C PRO A 85 -5.48 21.65 6.46
N HIS A 86 -5.15 20.36 6.59
CA HIS A 86 -6.04 19.32 7.12
C HIS A 86 -5.66 18.89 8.55
N ARG A 87 -4.63 19.49 9.15
CA ARG A 87 -4.18 19.19 10.51
C ARG A 87 -5.13 19.77 11.55
N GLY A 88 -5.15 19.17 12.74
CA GLY A 88 -5.99 19.62 13.86
C GLY A 88 -7.48 19.32 13.73
N GLN A 89 -7.91 18.69 12.63
CA GLN A 89 -9.33 18.37 12.37
C GLN A 89 -9.71 16.92 12.74
N HIS A 90 -8.85 16.23 13.50
CA HIS A 90 -9.06 14.85 13.98
C HIS A 90 -9.27 13.77 12.91
N TYR A 91 -9.04 14.04 11.61
CA TYR A 91 -9.16 13.04 10.55
C TYR A 91 -8.27 11.82 10.78
N LEU A 92 -7.00 12.03 11.15
CA LEU A 92 -6.04 10.96 11.40
C LEU A 92 -6.42 10.12 12.62
N SER A 93 -6.67 10.74 13.77
CA SER A 93 -6.98 10.03 15.01
C SER A 93 -8.27 9.22 14.89
N ASN A 94 -9.30 9.77 14.24
CA ASN A 94 -10.56 9.05 14.00
C ASN A 94 -10.35 7.90 13.00
N ALA A 95 -9.64 8.12 11.89
CA ALA A 95 -9.36 7.05 10.93
C ALA A 95 -8.54 5.91 11.55
N LEU A 96 -7.55 6.24 12.38
CA LEU A 96 -6.76 5.26 13.13
C LEU A 96 -7.63 4.44 14.07
N ARG A 97 -8.36 5.10 14.96
CA ARG A 97 -9.18 4.45 15.98
C ARG A 97 -10.30 3.59 15.38
N ASP A 98 -11.03 4.14 14.41
CA ASP A 98 -12.32 3.60 13.99
C ASP A 98 -12.18 2.58 12.85
N VAL A 99 -11.08 2.63 12.07
CA VAL A 99 -10.92 1.79 10.88
C VAL A 99 -9.53 1.17 10.76
N ILE A 100 -8.47 1.97 10.73
CA ILE A 100 -7.13 1.51 10.32
C ILE A 100 -6.56 0.53 11.36
N LEU A 101 -6.55 0.87 12.65
CA LEU A 101 -6.06 -0.03 13.69
C LEU A 101 -6.94 -1.28 13.80
N PRO A 102 -8.28 -1.20 13.85
CA PRO A 102 -9.12 -2.39 13.83
C PRO A 102 -8.89 -3.31 12.63
N HIS A 103 -8.65 -2.74 11.44
CA HIS A 103 -8.33 -3.49 10.23
C HIS A 103 -6.95 -4.15 10.34
N LEU A 104 -5.93 -3.41 10.79
CA LEU A 104 -4.59 -3.95 10.98
C LEU A 104 -4.60 -5.13 11.96
N LEU A 105 -5.35 -5.02 13.06
CA LEU A 105 -5.39 -6.05 14.10
C LEU A 105 -6.15 -7.34 13.69
N GLN A 106 -6.71 -7.40 12.47
CA GLN A 106 -7.22 -8.66 11.92
C GLN A 106 -6.09 -9.61 11.51
N ASP A 107 -4.95 -9.04 11.08
CA ASP A 107 -3.77 -9.81 10.64
C ASP A 107 -2.66 -9.86 11.71
N ARG A 108 -2.82 -9.12 12.81
CA ARG A 108 -1.81 -9.03 13.88
C ARG A 108 -2.39 -8.76 15.26
N GLN A 109 -1.67 -9.15 16.31
CA GLN A 109 -2.14 -9.01 17.69
C GLN A 109 -1.94 -7.61 18.28
N GLU A 110 -1.00 -6.83 17.74
CA GLU A 110 -0.66 -5.51 18.24
C GLU A 110 -0.12 -4.62 17.12
N GLN A 111 -0.08 -3.31 17.40
CA GLN A 111 0.70 -2.36 16.62
C GLN A 111 1.56 -1.50 17.53
N ARG A 112 2.84 -1.34 17.18
CA ARG A 112 3.73 -0.37 17.82
C ARG A 112 4.01 0.81 16.89
N ILE A 113 4.24 1.97 17.46
CA ILE A 113 4.71 3.14 16.74
C ILE A 113 5.80 3.83 17.54
N THR A 114 6.66 4.53 16.81
CA THR A 114 7.79 5.24 17.38
C THR A 114 7.68 6.71 16.98
N ILE A 115 7.75 7.61 17.95
CA ILE A 115 7.69 9.05 17.71
C ILE A 115 9.01 9.68 18.18
N SER A 116 9.77 10.22 17.23
CA SER A 116 11.04 10.89 17.53
C SER A 116 10.85 12.40 17.75
N ARG A 117 11.54 12.97 18.74
CA ARG A 117 11.63 14.43 18.94
C ARG A 117 12.50 15.15 17.92
N ASN A 118 13.24 14.42 17.08
CA ASN A 118 14.12 15.00 16.05
C ASN A 118 13.35 15.83 15.01
N PHE A 119 12.02 15.65 14.92
CA PHE A 119 11.14 16.44 14.06
C PHE A 119 10.60 17.73 14.73
N GLY A 120 11.12 18.09 15.90
CA GLY A 120 10.74 19.28 16.67
C GLY A 120 9.69 18.99 17.75
N GLN A 121 9.73 19.77 18.83
CA GLN A 121 8.89 19.56 20.02
C GLN A 121 7.39 19.67 19.74
N GLU A 122 6.98 20.63 18.90
CA GLU A 122 5.57 20.79 18.53
C GLU A 122 5.06 19.59 17.72
N THR A 123 5.86 19.09 16.78
CA THR A 123 5.53 17.90 15.97
C THR A 123 5.42 16.67 16.85
N PHE A 124 6.35 16.49 17.79
CA PHE A 124 6.33 15.40 18.75
C PHE A 124 5.03 15.41 19.59
N GLN A 125 4.70 16.55 20.21
CA GLN A 125 3.50 16.67 21.03
C GLN A 125 2.21 16.51 20.22
N ALA A 126 2.19 16.94 18.95
CA ALA A 126 1.05 16.73 18.07
C ALA A 126 0.87 15.25 17.72
N ALA A 127 1.96 14.57 17.37
CA ALA A 127 1.96 13.14 17.04
C ALA A 127 1.57 12.28 18.25
N GLU A 128 2.14 12.57 19.42
CA GLU A 128 1.83 11.89 20.68
C GLU A 128 0.34 12.04 21.03
N ARG A 129 -0.20 13.27 20.98
CA ARG A 129 -1.64 13.49 21.22
C ARG A 129 -2.52 12.75 20.23
N ALA A 130 -2.14 12.71 18.94
CA ALA A 130 -2.89 11.99 17.92
C ALA A 130 -2.87 10.47 18.17
N ALA A 131 -1.73 9.92 18.59
CA ALA A 131 -1.60 8.51 18.94
C ALA A 131 -2.43 8.14 20.18
N LEU A 132 -2.32 8.92 21.25
CA LEU A 132 -3.13 8.71 22.46
C LEU A 132 -4.63 8.82 22.16
N ALA A 133 -5.04 9.80 21.35
CA ALA A 133 -6.43 9.95 20.92
C ALA A 133 -6.92 8.79 20.02
N ALA A 134 -6.01 8.14 19.30
CA ALA A 134 -6.30 6.93 18.52
C ALA A 134 -6.39 5.67 19.41
N GLY A 135 -6.03 5.76 20.69
CA GLY A 135 -6.11 4.68 21.66
C GLY A 135 -4.78 3.95 21.91
N PHE A 136 -3.66 4.47 21.42
CA PHE A 136 -2.34 3.95 21.78
C PHE A 136 -2.04 4.23 23.27
N MET A 137 -1.26 3.35 23.90
CA MET A 137 -0.73 3.51 25.24
C MET A 137 0.78 3.71 25.16
N LEU A 138 1.31 4.67 25.93
CA LEU A 138 2.75 4.87 26.06
C LEU A 138 3.37 3.66 26.77
N LEU A 139 4.38 3.04 26.15
CA LEU A 139 5.15 1.96 26.74
C LEU A 139 6.44 2.47 27.36
N GLU A 140 7.21 3.21 26.57
CA GLU A 140 8.56 3.64 26.92
C GLU A 140 8.79 5.07 26.42
N LEU A 141 9.52 5.84 27.22
CA LEU A 141 10.01 7.17 26.89
C LEU A 141 11.52 7.17 27.15
N GLU A 142 12.31 7.21 26.09
CA GLU A 142 13.77 7.33 26.21
C GLU A 142 14.14 8.81 26.30
N GLU A 143 14.96 9.18 27.29
CA GLU A 143 15.40 10.58 27.52
C GLU A 143 16.73 10.94 26.82
N ASP A 144 17.42 9.95 26.22
CA ASP A 144 18.70 10.14 25.52
C ASP A 144 18.55 10.91 24.19
N GLU A 145 19.66 11.19 23.50
CA GLU A 145 19.79 12.20 22.42
C GLU A 145 18.74 12.15 21.29
N GLU A 146 18.03 11.04 21.07
CA GLU A 146 16.95 10.92 20.06
C GLU A 146 15.52 11.08 20.61
N ASN A 147 15.36 11.17 21.94
CA ASN A 147 14.12 11.30 22.71
C ASN A 147 12.91 10.65 22.01
N VAL A 148 12.85 9.32 22.09
CA VAL A 148 11.91 8.49 21.37
C VAL A 148 10.79 8.04 22.30
N ALA A 149 9.54 8.28 21.89
CA ALA A 149 8.36 7.70 22.56
C ALA A 149 7.88 6.48 21.78
N THR A 150 7.82 5.35 22.47
CA THR A 150 7.28 4.10 21.93
C THR A 150 5.87 3.90 22.46
N LEU A 151 4.89 3.79 21.56
CA LEU A 151 3.50 3.55 21.92
C LEU A 151 2.99 2.25 21.31
N GLN A 152 2.05 1.61 22.00
CA GLN A 152 1.45 0.36 21.57
C GLN A 152 -0.07 0.44 21.58
N PHE A 153 -0.66 -0.12 20.54
CA PHE A 153 -2.08 -0.41 20.46
C PHE A 153 -2.29 -1.93 20.52
N THR A 154 -3.09 -2.36 21.48
CA THR A 154 -3.59 -3.74 21.58
C THR A 154 -5.04 -3.68 22.04
N THR A 155 -5.83 -4.68 21.66
CA THR A 155 -7.21 -4.81 22.14
C THR A 155 -7.47 -6.23 22.60
N ARG A 156 -8.18 -6.35 23.72
CA ARG A 156 -8.73 -7.63 24.20
C ARG A 156 -10.14 -7.89 23.68
N GLN A 157 -10.73 -6.91 23.00
CA GLN A 157 -12.08 -7.01 22.45
C GLN A 157 -12.03 -7.65 21.07
N VAL A 158 -13.01 -8.50 20.77
CA VAL A 158 -13.22 -9.01 19.42
C VAL A 158 -13.66 -7.83 18.55
N LEU A 159 -12.79 -7.40 17.64
CA LEU A 159 -13.10 -6.36 16.68
C LEU A 159 -14.03 -6.91 15.60
N SER A 160 -14.95 -6.07 15.13
CA SER A 160 -15.74 -6.41 13.94
C SER A 160 -14.83 -6.50 12.73
N GLU A 161 -15.05 -7.51 11.90
CA GLU A 161 -14.28 -7.72 10.68
C GLU A 161 -14.55 -6.59 9.67
N ILE A 162 -13.48 -6.00 9.13
CA ILE A 162 -13.52 -4.90 8.15
C ILE A 162 -13.03 -5.47 6.83
N LYS A 163 -13.91 -6.10 6.06
CA LYS A 163 -13.52 -6.74 4.79
C LYS A 163 -13.15 -5.73 3.70
N GLY A 164 -13.79 -4.57 3.72
CA GLY A 164 -13.78 -3.62 2.61
C GLY A 164 -14.54 -4.11 1.38
N GLU A 165 -14.75 -3.20 0.44
CA GLU A 165 -15.58 -3.44 -0.75
C GLU A 165 -14.71 -3.84 -1.94
N ASN A 166 -14.92 -5.06 -2.47
CA ASN A 166 -14.27 -5.48 -3.71
C ASN A 166 -14.79 -4.61 -4.86
N THR A 167 -13.87 -3.94 -5.55
CA THR A 167 -14.21 -3.05 -6.65
C THR A 167 -13.89 -3.74 -7.96
N ARG A 168 -14.89 -3.88 -8.84
CA ARG A 168 -14.67 -4.42 -10.19
C ARG A 168 -13.83 -3.42 -10.99
N PRO A 169 -12.70 -3.84 -11.60
CA PRO A 169 -11.95 -2.95 -12.48
C PRO A 169 -12.80 -2.58 -13.70
N THR A 170 -12.57 -1.39 -14.26
CA THR A 170 -13.23 -0.99 -15.51
C THR A 170 -12.85 -1.94 -16.66
N GLN A 171 -13.70 -2.07 -17.67
CA GLN A 171 -13.40 -2.92 -18.84
C GLN A 171 -12.10 -2.50 -19.55
N GLN A 172 -11.85 -1.18 -19.62
CA GLN A 172 -10.59 -0.66 -20.12
C GLN A 172 -9.41 -1.14 -19.26
N ARG A 173 -9.52 -1.09 -17.93
CA ARG A 173 -8.45 -1.54 -17.05
C ARG A 173 -8.23 -3.04 -17.12
N LEU A 174 -9.28 -3.85 -17.19
CA LEU A 174 -9.18 -5.29 -17.41
C LEU A 174 -8.44 -5.59 -18.73
N THR A 175 -8.80 -4.89 -19.79
CA THR A 175 -8.13 -5.03 -21.10
C THR A 175 -6.63 -4.70 -21.00
N GLN A 176 -6.28 -3.60 -20.31
CA GLN A 176 -4.88 -3.24 -20.08
C GLN A 176 -4.11 -4.31 -19.30
N ILE A 177 -4.69 -4.86 -18.23
CA ILE A 177 -4.05 -5.93 -17.44
C ILE A 177 -3.79 -7.16 -18.32
N ARG A 178 -4.76 -7.55 -19.17
CA ARG A 178 -4.61 -8.67 -20.10
C ARG A 178 -3.50 -8.44 -21.11
N GLN A 179 -3.44 -7.23 -21.68
CA GLN A 179 -2.38 -6.84 -22.61
C GLN A 179 -1.01 -6.85 -21.94
N GLN A 180 -0.91 -6.39 -20.69
CA GLN A 180 0.34 -6.43 -19.91
C GLN A 180 0.82 -7.86 -19.66
N LEU A 181 -0.07 -8.78 -19.28
CA LEU A 181 0.30 -10.20 -19.10
C LEU A 181 0.77 -10.84 -20.42
N ALA A 182 0.06 -10.59 -21.53
CA ALA A 182 0.45 -11.10 -22.83
C ALA A 182 1.82 -10.55 -23.29
N TYR A 183 2.08 -9.26 -23.02
CA TYR A 183 3.37 -8.64 -23.26
C TYR A 183 4.49 -9.32 -22.47
N HIS A 184 4.31 -9.50 -21.15
CA HIS A 184 5.31 -10.14 -20.30
C HIS A 184 5.59 -11.60 -20.68
N ALA A 185 4.55 -12.38 -21.03
CA ALA A 185 4.74 -13.73 -21.57
C ALA A 185 5.57 -13.72 -22.86
N SER A 186 5.34 -12.75 -23.75
CA SER A 186 6.11 -12.60 -24.99
C SER A 186 7.57 -12.22 -24.71
N CYS A 187 7.82 -11.34 -23.73
CA CYS A 187 9.17 -11.03 -23.28
C CYS A 187 9.91 -12.26 -22.73
N LEU A 188 9.23 -13.09 -21.93
CA LEU A 188 9.82 -14.33 -21.41
C LEU A 188 10.18 -15.31 -22.54
N HIS A 189 9.32 -15.47 -23.56
CA HIS A 189 9.65 -16.28 -24.73
C HIS A 189 10.88 -15.75 -25.48
N MET A 190 11.01 -14.43 -25.65
CA MET A 190 12.18 -13.83 -26.27
C MET A 190 13.45 -14.09 -25.46
N LEU A 191 13.40 -13.92 -24.13
CA LEU A 191 14.52 -14.19 -23.24
C LEU A 191 14.91 -15.67 -23.24
N SER A 192 13.94 -16.59 -23.30
CA SER A 192 14.21 -18.03 -23.43
C SER A 192 15.02 -18.33 -24.70
N ALA A 193 14.61 -17.78 -25.85
CA ALA A 193 15.34 -17.97 -27.10
C ALA A 193 16.74 -17.37 -27.06
N GLU A 194 16.91 -16.21 -26.43
CA GLU A 194 18.21 -15.58 -26.22
C GLU A 194 19.14 -16.46 -25.34
N VAL A 195 18.62 -17.00 -24.23
CA VAL A 195 19.35 -17.91 -23.35
C VAL A 195 19.75 -19.20 -24.07
N GLU A 196 18.83 -19.80 -24.84
CA GLU A 196 19.11 -21.02 -25.62
C GLU A 196 20.26 -20.80 -26.61
N LEU A 197 20.19 -19.71 -27.38
CA LEU A 197 21.15 -19.41 -28.43
C LEU A 197 22.52 -18.97 -27.90
N LEU A 198 22.56 -18.21 -26.80
CA LEU A 198 23.80 -17.67 -26.27
C LEU A 198 24.52 -18.63 -25.32
N LEU A 199 23.78 -19.41 -24.53
CA LEU A 199 24.37 -20.29 -23.52
C LEU A 199 24.45 -21.75 -23.98
N GLY A 200 23.72 -22.14 -25.03
CA GLY A 200 23.62 -23.53 -25.47
C GLY A 200 22.95 -24.45 -24.43
N ASP A 201 22.29 -23.86 -23.43
CA ASP A 201 21.50 -24.57 -22.43
C ASP A 201 20.19 -25.07 -23.04
N LYS A 202 19.69 -26.21 -22.58
CA LYS A 202 18.43 -26.81 -23.01
C LYS A 202 17.38 -26.87 -21.91
N VAL A 203 17.78 -26.81 -20.65
CA VAL A 203 16.89 -26.92 -19.48
C VAL A 203 16.36 -25.55 -19.10
N LEU A 204 17.24 -24.56 -18.93
CA LEU A 204 16.82 -23.23 -18.51
C LEU A 204 15.85 -22.55 -19.50
N PRO A 205 16.04 -22.64 -20.83
CA PRO A 205 15.05 -22.12 -21.78
C PRO A 205 13.67 -22.81 -21.69
N GLU A 206 13.61 -24.09 -21.32
CA GLU A 206 12.34 -24.80 -21.09
C GLU A 206 11.62 -24.23 -19.87
N ASP A 207 12.30 -24.08 -18.73
CA ASP A 207 11.73 -23.47 -17.52
C ASP A 207 11.16 -22.07 -17.78
N ILE A 208 11.86 -21.24 -18.57
CA ILE A 208 11.40 -19.90 -18.93
C ILE A 208 10.15 -19.95 -19.84
N ARG A 209 10.07 -20.93 -20.77
CA ARG A 209 8.90 -21.11 -21.64
C ARG A 209 7.67 -21.60 -20.88
N ASP A 210 7.87 -22.45 -19.88
CA ASP A 210 6.80 -22.92 -19.02
C ASP A 210 6.23 -21.75 -18.20
N LEU A 211 7.09 -20.92 -17.60
CA LEU A 211 6.67 -19.69 -16.92
C LEU A 211 5.95 -18.73 -17.87
N ALA A 212 6.43 -18.55 -19.10
CA ALA A 212 5.77 -17.71 -20.10
C ALA A 212 4.34 -18.20 -20.40
N SER A 213 4.16 -19.52 -20.49
CA SER A 213 2.87 -20.16 -20.71
C SER A 213 1.93 -19.97 -19.51
N GLU A 214 2.44 -20.10 -18.29
CA GLU A 214 1.67 -19.83 -17.06
C GLU A 214 1.21 -18.37 -17.01
N VAL A 215 2.11 -17.42 -17.28
CA VAL A 215 1.79 -15.98 -17.31
C VAL A 215 0.74 -15.67 -18.37
N HIS A 216 0.85 -16.29 -19.56
CA HIS A 216 -0.17 -16.14 -20.61
C HIS A 216 -1.53 -16.67 -20.15
N TYR A 217 -1.56 -17.84 -19.50
CA TYR A 217 -2.80 -18.44 -19.01
C TYR A 217 -3.50 -17.60 -17.93
N LEU A 218 -2.75 -16.86 -17.10
CA LEU A 218 -3.33 -15.93 -16.11
C LEU A 218 -4.25 -14.87 -16.74
N ARG A 219 -4.05 -14.52 -18.01
CA ARG A 219 -4.91 -13.60 -18.77
C ARG A 219 -6.38 -14.03 -18.76
N GLU A 220 -6.63 -15.32 -18.98
CA GLU A 220 -7.97 -15.90 -19.07
C GLU A 220 -8.60 -16.09 -17.67
N ARG A 221 -7.75 -16.39 -16.67
CA ARG A 221 -8.19 -16.50 -15.27
C ARG A 221 -8.65 -15.16 -14.69
N ILE A 222 -8.00 -14.06 -15.04
CA ILE A 222 -8.40 -12.72 -14.60
C ILE A 222 -9.78 -12.35 -15.13
N GLU A 223 -10.08 -12.72 -16.38
CA GLU A 223 -11.40 -12.50 -16.96
C GLU A 223 -12.47 -13.25 -16.17
N SER A 224 -12.24 -14.54 -15.91
CA SER A 224 -13.13 -15.37 -15.10
C SER A 224 -13.38 -14.78 -13.71
N ALA A 225 -12.32 -14.39 -13.00
CA ALA A 225 -12.43 -13.76 -11.68
C ALA A 225 -13.17 -12.40 -11.71
N ALA A 226 -13.06 -11.65 -12.80
CA ALA A 226 -13.79 -10.39 -12.96
C ALA A 226 -15.28 -10.59 -13.27
N TRP A 227 -15.68 -11.72 -13.86
CA TRP A 227 -17.08 -12.08 -14.09
C TRP A 227 -17.79 -12.48 -12.78
N ASP A 228 -17.08 -13.15 -11.88
CA ASP A 228 -17.60 -13.58 -10.57
C ASP A 228 -17.99 -12.41 -9.65
N LEU A 229 -17.53 -11.19 -9.95
CA LEU A 229 -17.86 -9.97 -9.20
C LEU A 229 -19.22 -9.33 -9.59
N GLY A 230 -19.97 -9.91 -10.53
CA GLY A 230 -21.28 -9.40 -10.99
C GLY A 230 -21.19 -8.37 -12.14
N PRO A 231 -22.32 -7.87 -12.67
CA PRO A 231 -22.34 -6.96 -13.82
C PRO A 231 -21.61 -5.63 -13.55
N PRO A 232 -21.10 -4.94 -14.59
CA PRO A 232 -20.42 -3.65 -14.40
C PRO A 232 -21.43 -2.63 -13.84
N LEU A 233 -20.98 -1.76 -12.94
CA LEU A 233 -21.72 -0.53 -12.65
C LEU A 233 -21.63 0.35 -13.91
N GLU A 234 -22.78 0.73 -14.47
CA GLU A 234 -22.91 1.62 -15.63
C GLU A 234 -22.30 3.01 -15.39
#